data_AF-A0A2A5Y4H8-F1
#
_entry.id   AF-A0A2A5Y4H8-F1
#
_cell.length_a   1.000
_cell.length_b   1.000
_cell.length_c   1.000
_cell.angle_alpha   90.00
_cell.angle_beta   90.00
_cell.angle_gamma   90.00
#
_symmetry.space_group_name_H-M   'P 1'
#
loop_
_entity.id
_entity.type
_entity.pdbx_description
1 polymer ?
#
loop_
_entity_poly.entity_id
_entity_poly.type
_entity_poly.pdbx_seq_one_letter_code
_entity_poly.pdbx_strand_id
1 'polypeptide(L)' 'MKRWRHLAVAVGIMPALALYVGAMVWLSSFIIEVHFLIDLVFFVVAGLAWIPAASAVVRWLAEHEAN' A
#
# COMPACT_ATOMS: atom_id res chain seq x y z
N MET A 1 17.17 -14.17 15.28
CA MET A 1 16.65 -14.26 13.90
C MET A 1 15.51 -13.27 13.59
N LYS A 2 15.14 -12.33 14.50
CA LYS A 2 14.08 -11.31 14.29
C LYS A 2 14.37 -10.28 13.17
N ARG A 3 15.61 -9.77 13.09
CA ARG A 3 16.00 -8.71 12.13
C ARG A 3 15.88 -9.09 10.65
N TRP A 4 16.11 -10.35 10.29
CA TRP A 4 16.03 -10.82 8.90
C TRP A 4 14.58 -10.92 8.38
N ARG A 5 13.60 -11.09 9.29
CA ARG A 5 12.18 -11.17 8.94
C ARG A 5 11.55 -9.81 8.65
N HIS A 6 11.86 -8.78 9.44
CA HIS A 6 11.45 -7.41 9.10
C HIS A 6 12.08 -6.94 7.78
N LEU A 7 13.30 -7.40 7.48
CA LEU A 7 13.94 -7.17 6.19
C LEU A 7 13.21 -7.89 5.05
N ALA A 8 12.86 -9.17 5.21
CA ALA A 8 12.09 -9.91 4.21
C ALA A 8 10.70 -9.29 3.96
N VAL A 9 10.02 -8.86 5.03
CA VAL A 9 8.73 -8.17 4.93
C VAL A 9 8.89 -6.79 4.29
N ALA A 10 9.90 -6.01 4.66
CA ALA A 10 10.17 -4.72 4.05
C ALA A 10 10.49 -4.86 2.55
N VAL A 11 11.28 -5.87 2.18
CA VAL A 11 11.60 -6.20 0.78
C VAL A 11 10.39 -6.72 0.01
N GLY A 12 9.37 -7.27 0.66
CA GLY A 12 8.11 -7.67 0.01
C GLY A 12 7.10 -6.52 -0.11
N ILE A 13 6.88 -5.78 0.99
CA ILE A 13 5.91 -4.68 1.05
C ILE A 13 6.38 -3.51 0.20
N MET A 14 7.66 -3.10 0.28
CA MET A 14 8.12 -1.90 -0.41
C MET A 14 7.93 -1.98 -1.93
N PRO A 15 8.31 -3.08 -2.62
CA PRO A 15 8.02 -3.22 -4.05
C PRO A 15 6.53 -3.31 -4.34
N ALA A 16 5.75 -4.03 -3.52
CA ALA A 16 4.31 -4.13 -3.73
C ALA A 16 3.63 -2.76 -3.59
N LEU A 17 4.01 -1.97 -2.60
CA LEU A 17 3.54 -0.61 -2.39
C LEU A 17 4.00 0.31 -3.52
N ALA A 18 5.26 0.20 -3.96
CA ALA A 18 5.76 0.98 -5.08
C ALA A 18 5.01 0.69 -6.38
N LEU A 19 4.72 -0.59 -6.66
CA LEU A 19 3.90 -1.00 -7.80
C LEU A 19 2.48 -0.46 -7.68
N TYR A 20 1.88 -0.55 -6.49
CA TYR A 20 0.54 -0.04 -6.24
C TYR A 20 0.46 1.48 -6.45
N VAL A 21 1.36 2.24 -5.83
CA VAL A 21 1.44 3.69 -5.99
C VAL A 21 1.69 4.05 -7.44
N GLY A 22 2.63 3.38 -8.12
CA GLY A 22 2.88 3.59 -9.55
C GLY A 22 1.65 3.35 -10.41
N ALA A 23 0.89 2.28 -10.14
CA ALA A 23 -0.36 1.98 -10.83
C ALA A 23 -1.43 3.05 -10.55
N MET A 24 -1.57 3.53 -9.31
CA MET A 24 -2.53 4.59 -8.96
C MET A 24 -2.14 5.93 -9.59
N VAL A 25 -0.85 6.27 -9.64
CA VAL A 25 -0.34 7.48 -10.32
C VAL A 25 -0.59 7.39 -11.81
N TRP A 26 -0.30 6.24 -12.44
CA TRP A 26 -0.62 6.02 -13.84
C TRP A 26 -2.13 6.13 -14.09
N LEU A 27 -2.95 5.52 -13.25
CA LEU A 27 -4.41 5.59 -13.37
C LEU A 27 -4.93 7.03 -13.18
N SER A 28 -4.29 7.80 -12.31
CA SER A 28 -4.65 9.20 -12.09
C SER A 28 -4.44 10.08 -13.32
N SER A 29 -3.55 9.70 -14.25
CA SER A 29 -3.34 10.45 -15.50
C SER A 29 -4.57 10.52 -16.42
N PHE A 30 -5.54 9.62 -16.21
CA PHE A 30 -6.81 9.61 -16.96
C PHE A 30 -7.91 10.46 -16.31
N ILE A 31 -7.69 10.96 -15.08
CA ILE A 31 -8.73 11.51 -14.22
C ILE A 31 -8.35 12.91 -13.70
N ILE A 32 -7.07 13.13 -13.40
CA ILE A 32 -6.54 14.43 -12.95
C ILE A 32 -6.83 15.50 -14.01
N GLU A 33 -7.05 16.74 -13.56
CA GLU A 33 -7.42 17.92 -14.36
C GLU A 33 -8.90 17.99 -14.79
N VAL A 34 -9.70 16.95 -14.53
CA VAL A 34 -11.15 16.99 -14.81
C VAL A 34 -11.88 17.86 -13.79
N HIS A 35 -11.71 17.58 -12.49
CA HIS A 35 -12.33 18.34 -11.41
C HIS A 35 -11.68 18.02 -10.06
N PHE A 36 -11.36 19.04 -9.26
CA PHE A 36 -10.63 18.85 -7.99
C PHE A 36 -11.29 17.84 -7.03
N LEU A 37 -12.63 17.80 -7.00
CA LEU A 37 -13.38 16.89 -6.13
C LEU A 37 -13.20 15.42 -6.54
N ILE A 38 -13.06 15.16 -7.84
CA ILE A 38 -12.81 13.81 -8.36
C ILE A 38 -11.40 13.39 -7.95
N ASP A 39 -10.42 14.29 -8.08
CA ASP A 39 -9.04 14.05 -7.65
C ASP A 39 -8.98 13.73 -6.16
N LEU A 40 -9.68 14.52 -5.33
CA LEU A 40 -9.79 14.29 -3.89
C LEU A 40 -10.36 12.90 -3.59
N VAL A 41 -11.50 12.56 -4.19
CA VAL A 41 -12.15 11.26 -3.97
C VAL A 41 -11.24 10.12 -4.43
N PHE A 42 -10.62 10.26 -5.59
CA PHE A 42 -9.71 9.26 -6.15
C PHE A 42 -8.54 8.99 -5.20
N PHE A 43 -7.83 10.02 -4.75
CA PHE A 43 -6.67 9.85 -3.89
C PHE A 43 -7.03 9.39 -2.47
N VAL A 44 -8.18 9.81 -1.93
CA VAL A 44 -8.68 9.30 -0.64
C VAL A 44 -9.00 7.81 -0.76
N VAL A 45 -9.77 7.41 -1.77
CA VAL A 45 -10.15 6.00 -1.96
C VAL A 45 -8.91 5.15 -2.25
N ALA A 46 -8.00 5.60 -3.10
CA ALA A 46 -6.74 4.90 -3.37
C ALA A 46 -5.88 4.75 -2.09
N GLY A 47 -5.75 5.80 -1.28
CA GLY A 47 -5.03 5.71 0.00
C GLY A 47 -5.65 4.69 0.96
N LEU A 48 -6.99 4.66 1.06
CA LEU A 48 -7.70 3.72 1.93
C LEU A 48 -7.73 2.29 1.39
N ALA A 49 -7.75 2.11 0.07
CA ALA A 49 -7.80 0.79 -0.57
C ALA A 49 -6.57 -0.07 -0.29
N TRP A 50 -5.44 0.52 0.11
CA TRP A 50 -4.25 -0.21 0.52
C TRP A 50 -4.30 -0.76 1.96
N ILE A 51 -5.19 -0.25 2.81
CA ILE A 51 -5.27 -0.60 4.24
C ILE A 51 -5.44 -2.11 4.48
N PRO A 52 -6.29 -2.86 3.74
CA PRO A 52 -6.42 -4.30 3.93
C PRO A 52 -5.12 -5.06 3.68
N ALA A 53 -4.37 -4.68 2.64
CA ALA A 53 -3.08 -5.27 2.32
C ALA A 53 -2.06 -5.01 3.44
N ALA A 54 -1.97 -3.76 3.92
CA ALA A 54 -1.11 -3.42 5.05
C ALA A 54 -1.49 -4.19 6.33
N SER A 55 -2.79 -4.30 6.62
CA SER A 55 -3.32 -5.00 7.80
C SER A 55 -3.02 -6.50 7.77
N ALA A 56 -3.10 -7.14 6.60
CA ALA A 56 -2.73 -8.54 6.44
C ALA A 56 -1.27 -8.79 6.80
N VAL A 57 -0.36 -7.90 6.41
CA VAL A 57 1.06 -8.05 6.72
C VAL A 57 1.37 -7.80 8.19
N VAL A 58 0.74 -6.79 8.80
CA VAL A 58 0.86 -6.54 10.24
C VAL A 58 0.36 -7.74 11.05
N ARG A 59 -0.77 -8.32 10.66
CA ARG A 59 -1.31 -9.52 11.31
C ARG A 59 -0.37 -10.72 11.18
N TRP A 60 0.17 -10.97 9.99
CA TRP A 60 1.16 -12.03 9.78
C TRP A 60 2.40 -11.84 10.66
N LEU A 61 2.89 -10.59 10.77
CA LEU A 61 3.99 -10.23 11.67
C LEU A 61 3.66 -10.56 13.13
N ALA A 62 2.48 -10.18 13.60
CA ALA A 62 2.03 -10.43 14.98
C ALA A 62 1.93 -11.94 15.28
N GLU A 63 1.33 -12.73 14.38
CA GLU A 63 1.19 -14.19 14.54
C GLU A 63 2.56 -14.91 14.57
N HIS A 64 3.56 -14.40 13.84
CA HIS A 64 4.90 -14.99 13.77
C HIS A 64 5.90 -14.39 14.78
N GLU A 65 5.52 -13.38 15.57
CA GLU A 65 6.32 -12.84 16.68
C GLU A 65 5.84 -13.28 18.07
N ALA A 66 4.62 -13.81 18.18
CA ALA A 66 4.02 -14.24 19.45
C ALA A 66 4.45 -15.64 19.92
N ASN A 67 5.35 -16.32 19.20
CA ASN A 67 5.96 -17.61 19.58
C ASN A 67 7.47 -17.46 19.81
#